data_AF-A0A378W0Z9-F1
#
_entry.id   AF-A0A378W0Z9-F1
#
_cell.length_a   1.000
_cell.length_b   1.000
_cell.length_c   1.000
_cell.angle_alpha   90.00
_cell.angle_beta   90.00
_cell.angle_gamma   90.00
#
_symmetry.space_group_name_H-M   'P 1'
#
loop_
_entity.id
_entity.type
_entity.pdbx_description
1 polymer ?
#
loop_
_entity_poly.entity_id
_entity_poly.type
_entity_poly.pdbx_seq_one_letter_code
_entity_poly.pdbx_strand_id
1 'polypeptide(L)'
;MVRFGNVLGSSGSVVPLFEKQIAEGGPITLTHPDITRYFMTIPEAAQLVIQAGAMGRGGDVFVLDMGESVRITDLARQMITLSGLKPKTPEQPDGDIEILITGLRPGEKLYEELLIGDNVRKPAIRAS
;
A
#
# COMPACT_ATOMS: atom_id res chain seq x y z
N MET A 1 -3.19 -20.14 -7.73
CA MET A 1 -3.78 -18.94 -7.11
C MET A 1 -2.71 -17.85 -7.06
N VAL A 2 -3.04 -16.63 -7.45
CA VAL A 2 -2.15 -15.47 -7.29
C VAL A 2 -2.60 -14.71 -6.05
N ARG A 3 -1.66 -14.27 -5.21
CA ARG A 3 -1.95 -13.41 -4.07
C ARG A 3 -1.28 -12.06 -4.26
N PHE A 4 -2.09 -11.01 -4.22
CA PHE A 4 -1.65 -9.63 -4.36
C PHE A 4 -1.50 -8.97 -2.98
N GLY A 5 -0.56 -8.03 -2.89
CA GLY A 5 -0.62 -6.93 -1.92
C GLY A 5 -1.44 -5.77 -2.46
N ASN A 6 -1.21 -4.57 -1.93
CA ASN A 6 -1.88 -3.37 -2.43
C ASN A 6 -1.31 -2.96 -3.79
N VAL A 7 -2.17 -2.50 -4.69
CA VAL A 7 -1.75 -2.02 -6.01
C VAL A 7 -1.75 -0.49 -6.01
N LEU A 8 -0.58 0.11 -6.26
CA LEU A 8 -0.45 1.56 -6.30
C LEU A 8 -1.33 2.16 -7.40
N GLY A 9 -2.10 3.19 -7.04
CA GLY A 9 -2.96 3.92 -7.98
C GLY A 9 -4.19 3.14 -8.47
N SER A 10 -4.49 1.97 -7.90
CA SER A 10 -5.72 1.26 -8.26
C SER A 10 -6.95 1.97 -7.71
N SER A 11 -8.11 1.80 -8.38
CA SER A 11 -9.39 2.34 -7.91
C SER A 11 -9.69 1.85 -6.49
N GLY A 12 -9.98 2.79 -5.59
CA GLY A 12 -10.27 2.51 -4.17
C GLY A 12 -9.04 2.27 -3.28
N SER A 13 -7.82 2.40 -3.81
CA SER A 13 -6.60 2.37 -3.00
C SER A 13 -6.41 3.67 -2.21
N VAL A 14 -5.47 3.65 -1.27
CA VAL A 14 -5.19 4.78 -0.38
C VAL A 14 -4.62 6.00 -1.12
N VAL A 15 -3.90 5.79 -2.23
CA VAL A 15 -3.26 6.89 -2.98
C VAL A 15 -4.31 7.80 -3.63
N PRO A 16 -5.25 7.33 -4.45
CA PRO A 16 -6.33 8.18 -4.99
C PRO A 16 -7.20 8.82 -3.91
N LEU A 17 -7.38 8.15 -2.76
CA LEU A 17 -8.09 8.73 -1.63
C LEU A 17 -7.34 9.95 -1.07
N PHE A 18 -6.04 9.84 -0.86
CA PHE A 18 -5.20 10.93 -0.37
C PHE A 18 -5.10 12.07 -1.39
N GLU A 19 -4.95 11.77 -2.68
CA GLU A 19 -4.98 12.79 -3.75
C GLU A 19 -6.27 13.59 -3.71
N LYS A 20 -7.42 12.91 -3.59
CA LYS A 20 -8.73 13.56 -3.47
C LYS A 20 -8.82 14.42 -2.21
N GLN A 21 -8.43 13.88 -1.05
CA GLN A 21 -8.46 14.61 0.22
C GLN A 21 -7.56 15.85 0.17
N ILE A 22 -6.37 15.75 -0.42
CA ILE A 22 -5.46 16.88 -0.60
C ILE A 22 -6.07 17.94 -1.51
N ALA A 23 -6.66 17.53 -2.64
CA ALA A 23 -7.31 18.45 -3.57
C ALA A 23 -8.53 19.17 -2.95
N GLU A 24 -9.20 18.53 -1.98
CA GLU A 24 -10.32 19.10 -1.22
C GLU A 24 -9.87 19.99 -0.03
N GLY A 25 -8.56 20.11 0.22
CA GLY A 25 -8.00 20.92 1.31
C GLY A 25 -7.78 20.16 2.63
N GLY A 26 -7.95 18.84 2.62
CA GLY A 26 -7.78 17.97 3.78
C GLY A 26 -8.99 17.96 4.73
N PRO A 27 -8.87 17.29 5.90
CA PRO A 27 -7.72 16.51 6.33
C PRO A 27 -7.54 15.19 5.55
N ILE A 28 -6.32 14.66 5.54
CA ILE A 28 -6.12 13.25 5.18
C ILE A 28 -6.60 12.39 6.35
N THR A 29 -7.31 11.31 6.05
CA THR A 29 -7.75 10.35 7.09
C THR A 29 -6.92 9.08 7.08
N LEU A 30 -6.37 8.71 8.23
CA LEU A 30 -5.63 7.47 8.45
C LEU A 30 -6.30 6.62 9.53
N THR A 31 -6.32 5.31 9.35
CA THR A 31 -6.95 4.41 10.33
C THR A 31 -6.06 4.22 11.55
N HIS A 32 -4.75 4.06 11.37
CA HIS A 32 -3.78 3.93 12.45
C HIS A 32 -2.41 4.49 12.06
N PRO A 33 -1.67 5.16 12.98
CA PRO A 33 -0.36 5.76 12.66
C PRO A 33 0.70 4.74 12.23
N ASP A 34 0.70 3.55 12.85
CA ASP A 34 1.70 2.50 12.60
C ASP A 34 1.32 1.51 11.49
N ILE A 35 0.26 1.81 10.72
CA ILE A 35 -0.21 0.89 9.69
C ILE A 35 0.79 0.81 8.53
N THR A 36 1.15 -0.41 8.15
CA THR A 36 2.07 -0.67 7.03
C THR A 36 1.43 -1.57 5.99
N ARG A 37 1.81 -1.36 4.74
CA ARG A 37 1.27 -2.08 3.59
C ARG A 37 2.36 -2.39 2.59
N TYR A 38 2.29 -3.57 1.98
CA TYR A 38 3.11 -3.86 0.81
C TYR A 38 2.42 -3.31 -0.42
N PHE A 39 3.23 -2.79 -1.33
CA PHE A 39 2.76 -2.22 -2.57
C PHE A 39 3.42 -2.89 -3.76
N MET A 40 2.65 -3.04 -4.81
CA MET A 40 3.15 -3.33 -6.15
C MET A 40 2.50 -2.37 -7.14
N THR A 41 3.14 -2.20 -8.28
CA THR A 41 2.63 -1.46 -9.42
C THR A 41 1.66 -2.32 -10.24
N ILE A 42 0.85 -1.66 -11.08
CA ILE A 42 -0.07 -2.35 -11.99
C ILE A 42 0.69 -3.30 -12.96
N PRO A 43 1.81 -2.90 -13.58
CA PRO A 43 2.59 -3.81 -14.42
C PRO A 43 3.08 -5.05 -13.69
N GLU A 44 3.56 -4.91 -12.44
CA GLU A 44 4.01 -6.04 -11.62
C GLU A 44 2.88 -7.02 -11.31
N ALA A 45 1.70 -6.50 -10.95
CA ALA A 45 0.51 -7.32 -10.72
C ALA A 45 0.11 -8.09 -12.01
N ALA A 46 0.10 -7.41 -13.16
CA ALA A 46 -0.21 -8.04 -14.44
C ALA A 46 0.83 -9.10 -14.83
N GLN A 47 2.11 -8.82 -14.64
CA GLN A 47 3.20 -9.75 -14.90
C GLN A 47 3.08 -11.01 -14.04
N LEU A 48 2.76 -10.86 -12.75
CA LEU A 48 2.54 -11.99 -11.85
C LEU A 48 1.41 -12.90 -12.36
N VAL A 49 0.31 -12.34 -12.85
CA VAL A 49 -0.82 -13.11 -13.43
C VAL A 49 -0.37 -13.88 -14.67
N ILE A 50 0.32 -13.22 -15.59
CA ILE A 50 0.78 -13.84 -16.84
C ILE A 50 1.72 -15.02 -16.55
N GLN A 51 2.70 -14.80 -15.66
CA GLN A 51 3.67 -15.84 -15.31
C GLN A 51 3.04 -16.99 -14.53
N ALA A 52 2.16 -16.70 -13.56
CA ALA A 52 1.41 -17.73 -12.85
C ALA A 52 0.51 -18.54 -13.79
N GLY A 53 -0.06 -17.92 -14.83
CA GLY A 53 -0.84 -18.61 -15.86
C GLY A 53 0.00 -19.56 -16.72
N ALA A 54 1.25 -19.19 -17.02
CA ALA A 54 2.17 -20.01 -17.80
C ALA A 54 2.80 -21.17 -17.00
N MET A 55 3.00 -20.97 -15.70
CA MET A 55 3.73 -21.91 -14.83
C MET A 55 2.82 -22.76 -13.92
N GLY A 56 1.60 -22.28 -13.68
CA GLY A 56 0.72 -22.82 -12.66
C GLY A 56 0.26 -24.23 -12.95
N ARG A 57 0.51 -25.14 -12.01
CA ARG A 57 -0.16 -26.43 -11.91
C ARG A 57 -1.18 -26.35 -10.77
N GLY A 58 -2.21 -27.20 -10.80
CA GLY A 58 -3.28 -27.17 -9.81
C GLY A 58 -2.70 -27.20 -8.38
N GLY A 59 -3.04 -26.18 -7.58
CA GLY A 59 -2.60 -26.04 -6.18
C GLY A 59 -1.47 -25.03 -5.93
N ASP A 60 -0.79 -24.53 -6.95
CA ASP A 60 0.33 -23.59 -6.76
C ASP A 60 -0.14 -22.20 -6.31
N VAL A 61 0.63 -21.57 -5.40
CA VAL A 61 0.43 -20.20 -4.92
C VAL A 61 1.62 -19.35 -5.35
N PHE A 62 1.34 -18.27 -6.08
CA PHE A 62 2.36 -17.33 -6.56
C PHE A 62 2.24 -16.02 -5.80
N VAL A 63 3.38 -15.53 -5.30
CA VAL A 63 3.52 -14.28 -4.54
C VAL A 63 4.71 -13.51 -5.11
N LEU A 64 4.54 -12.20 -5.28
CA LEU A 64 5.61 -11.29 -5.68
C LEU A 64 6.40 -10.84 -4.45
N ASP A 65 7.72 -10.77 -4.59
CA ASP A 65 8.57 -10.03 -3.64
C ASP A 65 8.34 -8.54 -3.86
N MET A 66 7.63 -7.89 -2.93
CA MET A 66 7.27 -6.46 -2.97
C MET A 66 8.29 -5.58 -2.22
N GLY A 67 9.42 -6.14 -1.80
CA GLY A 67 10.41 -5.42 -1.00
C GLY A 67 9.91 -5.12 0.41
N GLU A 68 10.12 -3.88 0.87
CA GLU A 68 9.76 -3.45 2.22
C GLU A 68 8.34 -2.89 2.30
N SER A 69 7.67 -3.11 3.43
CA SER A 69 6.36 -2.51 3.66
C SER A 69 6.48 -1.00 3.92
N VAL A 70 5.50 -0.24 3.44
CA VAL A 70 5.49 1.22 3.55
C VAL A 70 4.55 1.63 4.69
N ARG A 71 5.01 2.53 5.56
CA ARG A 71 4.13 3.19 6.55
C ARG A 71 3.21 4.17 5.85
N ILE A 72 1.91 4.00 6.03
CA ILE A 72 0.91 4.84 5.35
C ILE A 72 0.96 6.29 5.84
N THR A 73 1.39 6.52 7.08
CA THR A 73 1.61 7.88 7.61
C THR A 73 2.73 8.61 6.84
N ASP A 74 3.81 7.92 6.50
CA ASP A 74 4.92 8.51 5.75
C ASP A 74 4.50 8.78 4.31
N LEU A 75 3.75 7.86 3.70
CA LEU A 75 3.15 8.05 2.38
C LEU A 75 2.25 9.29 2.34
N ALA A 76 1.36 9.47 3.31
CA ALA A 76 0.50 10.64 3.41
C ALA A 76 1.31 11.95 3.49
N ARG A 77 2.33 11.99 4.35
CA ARG A 77 3.21 13.16 4.49
C ARG A 77 3.94 13.49 3.20
N GLN A 78 4.51 12.48 2.54
CA GLN A 78 5.18 12.65 1.25
C GLN A 78 4.23 13.19 0.19
N MET A 79 3.02 12.66 0.11
CA MET A 79 2.02 13.12 -0.85
C MET A 79 1.62 14.58 -0.61
N ILE A 80 1.44 15.00 0.65
CA ILE A 80 1.19 16.41 0.99
C ILE A 80 2.35 17.29 0.48
N THR A 81 3.60 16.90 0.75
CA THR A 81 4.80 17.64 0.32
C THR A 81 4.95 17.71 -1.20
N LEU A 82 4.72 16.59 -1.90
CA LEU A 82 4.79 16.54 -3.37
C LEU A 82 3.71 17.38 -4.05
N SER A 83 2.58 17.62 -3.37
CA SER A 83 1.53 18.55 -3.79
C SER A 83 1.87 20.03 -3.51
N GLY A 84 3.08 20.33 -3.01
CA GLY A 84 3.52 21.69 -2.70
C GLY A 84 2.97 22.25 -1.39
N LEU A 85 2.38 21.39 -0.55
CA LEU A 85 1.75 21.75 0.73
C LEU A 85 2.59 21.24 1.90
N LYS A 86 2.30 21.76 3.09
CA LYS A 86 3.01 21.43 4.33
C LYS A 86 2.14 20.53 5.21
N PRO A 87 2.61 19.36 5.65
CA PRO A 87 1.87 18.55 6.61
C PRO A 87 1.81 19.25 7.98
N LYS A 88 0.64 19.27 8.59
CA LYS A 88 0.44 19.77 9.94
C LYS A 88 0.93 18.72 10.95
N THR A 89 1.87 19.13 11.80
CA THR A 89 2.52 18.26 12.80
C THR A 89 2.70 19.04 14.10
N PRO A 90 2.99 18.38 15.24
CA PRO A 90 3.33 19.11 16.48
C PRO A 90 4.51 20.08 16.30
N GLU A 91 5.48 19.72 15.46
CA GLU A 91 6.65 20.54 15.14
C GLU A 91 6.33 21.64 14.11
N GLN A 92 5.25 21.48 13.34
CA GLN A 92 4.79 22.43 12.32
C GLN A 92 3.26 22.65 12.45
N PRO A 93 2.81 23.38 13.48
CA PRO A 93 1.39 23.57 13.77
C PRO A 93 0.67 24.41 12.71
N ASP A 94 1.39 25.24 11.97
CA ASP A 94 0.88 26.09 10.88
C ASP A 94 0.92 25.38 9.50
N GLY A 95 1.00 24.05 9.48
CA GLY A 95 0.94 23.27 8.24
C GLY A 95 -0.44 23.34 7.56
N ASP A 96 -0.45 23.17 6.24
CA ASP A 96 -1.63 23.30 5.38
C ASP A 96 -2.61 22.14 5.53
N ILE A 97 -2.11 20.89 5.64
CA ILE A 97 -2.96 19.69 5.67
C ILE A 97 -2.70 18.86 6.92
N GLU A 98 -3.78 18.62 7.68
CA GLU A 98 -3.80 17.74 8.84
C GLU A 98 -3.97 16.26 8.45
N ILE A 99 -3.34 15.38 9.23
CA ILE A 99 -3.58 13.93 9.18
C ILE A 99 -4.40 13.55 10.41
N LEU A 100 -5.65 13.15 10.20
CA LEU A 100 -6.59 12.75 11.24
C LEU A 100 -6.61 11.22 11.39
N ILE A 101 -6.43 10.73 12.63
CA ILE A 101 -6.55 9.30 12.94
C ILE A 101 -8.02 8.96 13.23
N THR A 102 -8.61 8.10 12.40
CA THR A 102 -10.03 7.71 12.49
C THR A 102 -10.25 6.41 13.26
N GLY A 103 -9.19 5.68 13.59
CA GLY A 103 -9.26 4.35 14.19
C GLY A 103 -9.35 3.23 13.14
N LEU A 104 -8.97 2.02 13.57
CA LEU A 104 -9.04 0.81 12.74
C LEU A 104 -10.50 0.41 12.47
N ARG A 105 -10.76 -0.02 11.24
CA ARG A 105 -12.05 -0.58 10.86
C ARG A 105 -12.16 -2.02 11.39
N PRO A 106 -13.38 -2.55 11.63
CA PRO A 106 -13.55 -3.94 12.05
C PRO A 106 -12.85 -4.91 11.09
N GLY A 107 -11.94 -5.73 11.62
CA GLY A 107 -11.16 -6.70 10.85
C GLY A 107 -9.94 -6.14 10.11
N GLU A 108 -9.66 -4.84 10.20
CA GLU A 108 -8.46 -4.24 9.62
C GLU A 108 -7.21 -4.63 10.41
N LYS A 109 -6.21 -5.19 9.72
CA LYS A 109 -4.93 -5.55 10.32
C LYS A 109 -3.96 -4.36 10.31
N LEU A 110 -3.16 -4.25 11.37
CA LEU A 110 -2.09 -3.25 11.46
C LEU A 110 -0.95 -3.54 10.47
N TYR A 111 -0.59 -4.81 10.34
CA TYR A 111 0.46 -5.30 9.44
C TYR A 111 -0.10 -6.29 8.43
N GLU A 112 0.41 -6.21 7.22
CA GLU A 112 0.08 -7.16 6.17
C GLU A 112 0.99 -8.40 6.25
N GLU A 113 0.41 -9.58 6.26
CA GLU A 113 1.14 -10.85 6.25
C GLU A 113 1.33 -11.31 4.79
N LEU A 114 2.56 -11.27 4.30
CA LEU A 114 2.93 -12.04 3.13
C LEU A 114 3.12 -13.48 3.59
N LEU A 115 2.32 -14.40 3.07
CA LEU A 115 2.56 -15.84 3.29
C LEU A 115 3.83 -16.26 2.54
N ILE A 116 4.98 -15.98 3.15
CA ILE A 116 6.27 -16.58 2.79
C ILE A 116 6.50 -17.69 3.82
N GLY A 117 5.65 -18.73 3.79
CA GLY A 117 5.76 -19.88 4.68
C GLY A 117 6.52 -21.04 4.03
N ASP A 118 7.12 -21.92 4.85
CA ASP A 118 8.06 -23.01 4.49
C ASP A 118 7.59 -24.02 3.42
N ASN A 119 6.32 -23.98 3.00
CA ASN A 119 5.76 -24.84 1.94
C ASN A 119 5.55 -24.12 0.59
N VAL A 120 5.98 -22.88 0.45
CA VAL A 120 5.97 -22.19 -0.85
C VAL A 120 7.17 -22.68 -1.65
N ARG A 121 6.93 -23.53 -2.67
CA ARG A 121 7.91 -23.70 -3.74
C ARG A 121 8.17 -22.31 -4.30
N LYS A 122 9.39 -21.80 -4.15
CA LYS A 122 9.79 -20.53 -4.77
C LYS A 122 9.85 -20.73 -6.29
N PRO A 123 8.92 -20.14 -7.05
CA PRO A 123 9.32 -19.16 -8.02
C PRO A 123 8.92 -17.84 -7.38
N ALA A 124 9.80 -17.30 -6.53
CA ALA A 124 9.72 -15.89 -6.21
C ALA A 124 10.00 -15.18 -7.53
N ILE A 125 8.91 -14.80 -8.21
CA ILE A 125 9.00 -13.96 -9.38
C ILE A 125 9.53 -12.63 -8.83
N ARG A 126 10.79 -12.33 -9.11
CA ARG A 126 11.35 -11.02 -8.82
C ARG A 126 10.87 -10.09 -9.92
N ALA A 127 10.15 -9.04 -9.54
CA ALA A 127 10.02 -7.87 -10.39
C ALA A 127 11.42 -7.24 -10.46
N SER A 128 11.91 -7.04 -11.69
CA SER A 128 13.19 -6.41 -12.00
C SER A 128 13.07 -4.89 -12.00
#